data_AF-A0A2P5X6M1-F1
#
_entry.id   AF-A0A2P5X6M1-F1
#
_cell.length_a   1.000
_cell.length_b   1.000
_cell.length_c   1.000
_cell.angle_alpha   90.00
_cell.angle_beta   90.00
_cell.angle_gamma   90.00
#
_symmetry.space_group_name_H-M   'P 1'
#
loop_
_entity.id
_entity.type
_entity.pdbx_description
1 polymer ?
#
loop_
_entity_poly.entity_id
_entity_poly.type
_entity_poly.pdbx_seq_one_letter_code
_entity_poly.pdbx_strand_id
1 'polypeptide(L)'
;MVGDYIELHRKRHGYRHDFFEKKRKKEARQVHERSAKAQKALGIKGKMIAKKNYAEKALMKKTLAMHEESSTRRKVDDEVQDGAIPAYLMDRENTTRAKVLSNTIKQKRKEKAGKWEVPIPKVRPVAEDEMFKVLRTAKQWKRMVTKCTFVGPGFTRKPPKYERFIRPSGLRFTKAHVTHPELKCTFNLDIIGVKKNPNGPMYTSLGVMTKGTIIEVNVSELGLVTPAGKVVWGKYAQVTNNPENDGVDEGQKLTTLVGSHWQLPTIAIGNPMATNLPYGIWDSPFQLLCILYICPLRKI
;
A
#
# COMPACT_ATOMS: atom_id res chain seq x y z
N MET A 1 36.19 11.18 35.28
CA MET A 1 35.78 11.22 33.86
C MET A 1 36.88 11.89 33.05
N VAL A 2 37.70 11.12 32.35
CA VAL A 2 38.82 11.61 31.54
C VAL A 2 38.47 11.32 30.07
N GLY A 3 37.53 12.10 29.52
CA GLY A 3 37.00 11.88 28.16
C GLY A 3 37.79 12.59 27.06
N ASP A 4 38.27 13.81 27.35
CA ASP A 4 38.83 14.71 26.33
C ASP A 4 40.36 14.80 26.36
N TYR A 5 41.03 13.69 26.66
CA TYR A 5 42.50 13.66 26.79
C TYR A 5 43.21 14.00 25.46
N ILE A 6 42.61 13.70 24.31
CA ILE A 6 43.16 14.04 22.98
C ILE A 6 43.08 15.55 22.71
N GLU A 7 41.96 16.20 23.07
CA GLU A 7 41.83 17.65 22.92
C GLU A 7 42.70 18.40 23.92
N LEU A 8 42.78 17.93 25.17
CA LEU A 8 43.70 18.44 26.19
C LEU A 8 45.15 18.32 25.73
N HIS A 9 45.55 17.19 25.16
CA HIS A 9 46.89 17.00 24.59
C HIS A 9 47.15 17.98 23.44
N ARG A 10 46.19 18.21 22.55
CA ARG A 10 46.30 19.21 21.46
C ARG A 10 46.38 20.64 21.97
N LYS A 11 45.69 20.98 23.06
CA LYS A 11 45.79 22.31 23.70
C LYS A 11 47.14 22.52 24.38
N ARG A 12 47.71 21.47 25.00
CA ARG A 12 49.00 21.51 25.73
C ARG A 12 50.22 21.45 24.81
N HIS A 13 50.20 20.57 23.81
CA HIS A 13 51.36 20.26 22.97
C HIS A 13 51.16 20.62 21.49
N GLY A 14 49.99 21.15 21.14
CA GLY A 14 49.67 21.54 19.77
C GLY A 14 49.38 20.36 18.84
N TYR A 15 49.34 20.65 17.55
CA TYR A 15 49.31 19.66 16.49
C TYR A 15 50.74 19.33 16.06
N ARG A 16 50.93 18.17 15.43
CA ARG A 16 52.17 17.87 14.71
C ARG A 16 52.47 19.00 13.72
N HIS A 17 53.72 19.44 13.63
CA HIS A 17 54.15 20.57 12.81
C HIS A 17 53.65 20.50 11.35
N ASP A 18 53.71 19.33 10.70
CA ASP A 18 53.26 19.16 9.29
C ASP A 18 51.73 18.98 9.11
N PHE A 19 50.94 19.01 10.19
CA PHE A 19 49.53 18.60 10.14
C PHE A 19 48.70 19.47 9.19
N PHE A 20 48.84 20.80 9.32
CA PHE A 20 48.09 21.76 8.52
C PHE A 20 48.53 21.72 7.05
N GLU A 21 49.82 21.55 6.79
CA GLU A 21 50.32 21.41 5.42
C GLU A 21 49.79 20.14 4.75
N LYS A 22 49.78 19.00 5.46
CA LYS A 22 49.25 17.73 4.96
C LYS A 22 47.75 17.81 4.72
N LYS A 23 47.00 18.46 5.62
CA LYS A 23 45.55 18.67 5.49
C LYS A 23 45.23 19.52 4.26
N ARG A 24 45.89 20.67 4.10
CA ARG A 24 45.76 21.54 2.92
C ARG A 24 46.06 20.80 1.62
N LYS A 25 47.19 20.08 1.56
CA LYS A 25 47.58 19.28 0.37
C LYS A 25 46.60 18.13 0.09
N LYS A 26 45.92 17.59 1.10
CA LYS A 26 44.91 16.53 0.95
C LYS A 26 43.61 17.09 0.37
N GLU A 27 43.12 18.21 0.90
CA GLU A 27 41.92 18.90 0.42
C GLU A 27 42.08 19.35 -1.04
N ALA A 28 43.23 19.93 -1.39
CA ALA A 28 43.53 20.32 -2.77
C ALA A 28 43.55 19.12 -3.75
N ARG A 29 44.10 17.97 -3.34
CA ARG A 29 44.15 16.75 -4.17
C ARG A 29 42.80 16.05 -4.30
N GLN A 30 41.85 16.31 -3.38
CA GLN A 30 40.57 15.62 -3.32
C GLN A 30 39.74 15.81 -4.58
N VAL A 31 39.84 16.97 -5.25
CA VAL A 31 39.13 17.25 -6.51
C VAL A 31 39.58 16.31 -7.63
N HIS A 32 40.89 16.19 -7.83
CA HIS A 32 41.48 15.29 -8.83
C HIS A 32 41.23 13.82 -8.48
N GLU A 33 41.39 13.46 -7.21
CA GLU A 33 41.16 12.10 -6.73
C GLU A 33 39.69 11.68 -6.93
N ARG A 34 38.73 12.58 -6.68
CA ARG A 34 37.31 12.33 -6.89
C ARG A 34 36.98 12.11 -8.37
N SER A 35 37.54 12.93 -9.26
CA SER A 35 37.39 12.76 -10.70
C SER A 35 37.99 11.43 -11.18
N ALA A 36 39.23 11.13 -10.77
CA ALA A 36 39.91 9.89 -11.11
C ALA A 36 39.17 8.65 -10.60
N LYS A 37 38.64 8.68 -9.37
CA LYS A 37 37.81 7.61 -8.81
C LYS A 37 36.52 7.41 -9.60
N ALA A 38 35.88 8.49 -10.05
CA ALA A 38 34.66 8.40 -10.85
C ALA A 38 34.92 7.78 -12.23
N GLN A 39 36.05 8.12 -12.88
CA GLN A 39 36.42 7.59 -14.19
C GLN A 39 36.93 6.13 -14.14
N LYS A 40 37.70 5.79 -13.10
CA LYS A 40 38.35 4.46 -12.99
C LYS A 40 37.49 3.40 -12.31
N ALA A 41 36.45 3.77 -11.57
CA ALA A 41 35.62 2.81 -10.84
C ALA A 41 34.66 2.08 -11.79
N LEU A 42 34.86 0.77 -11.96
CA LEU A 42 34.02 -0.10 -12.78
C LEU A 42 32.94 -0.82 -11.94
N GLY A 43 31.87 -1.26 -12.59
CA GLY A 43 30.82 -2.08 -12.00
C GLY A 43 30.01 -1.39 -10.88
N ILE A 44 29.72 -2.14 -9.81
CA ILE A 44 28.88 -1.68 -8.69
C ILE A 44 29.49 -0.46 -7.98
N LYS A 45 30.83 -0.43 -7.85
CA LYS A 45 31.55 0.68 -7.21
C LYS A 45 31.33 1.99 -7.96
N GLY A 46 31.38 1.97 -9.29
CA GLY A 46 31.06 3.12 -10.14
C GLY A 46 29.62 3.61 -9.93
N LYS A 47 28.64 2.69 -9.94
CA LYS A 47 27.22 3.02 -9.70
C LYS A 47 26.99 3.65 -8.32
N MET A 48 27.63 3.15 -7.28
CA MET A 48 27.52 3.68 -5.92
C MET A 48 28.12 5.09 -5.81
N ILE A 49 29.27 5.33 -6.43
CA ILE A 49 29.91 6.65 -6.48
C ILE A 49 29.03 7.65 -7.23
N ALA A 50 28.44 7.26 -8.37
CA ALA A 50 27.52 8.10 -9.12
C ALA A 50 26.28 8.48 -8.30
N LYS A 51 25.67 7.51 -7.61
CA LYS A 51 24.52 7.74 -6.72
C LYS A 51 24.86 8.71 -5.58
N LYS A 52 26.03 8.52 -4.94
CA LYS A 52 26.51 9.41 -3.88
C LYS A 52 26.75 10.83 -4.40
N ASN A 53 27.40 10.97 -5.55
CA ASN A 53 27.65 12.26 -6.19
C ASN A 53 26.34 12.98 -6.55
N TYR A 54 25.32 12.25 -7.03
CA TYR A 54 24.01 12.82 -7.31
C TYR A 54 23.32 13.33 -6.04
N ALA A 55 23.33 12.55 -4.96
CA ALA A 55 22.75 12.94 -3.68
C ALA A 55 23.44 14.19 -3.10
N GLU A 56 24.77 14.26 -3.14
CA GLU A 56 25.53 15.44 -2.70
C GLU A 56 25.20 16.68 -3.52
N LYS A 57 25.11 16.55 -4.86
CA LYS A 57 24.71 17.66 -5.74
C LYS A 57 23.29 18.13 -5.46
N ALA A 58 22.36 17.20 -5.25
CA ALA A 58 20.97 17.54 -4.95
C ALA A 58 20.84 18.24 -3.58
N LEU A 59 21.58 17.78 -2.57
CA LEU A 59 21.64 18.43 -1.27
C LEU A 59 22.20 19.85 -1.39
N MET A 60 23.34 20.02 -2.06
CA MET A 60 23.96 21.35 -2.24
C MET A 60 23.05 22.32 -3.01
N LYS A 61 22.35 21.83 -4.04
CA LYS A 61 21.36 22.64 -4.76
C LYS A 61 20.23 23.11 -3.85
N LYS A 62 19.70 22.22 -2.99
CA LYS A 62 18.67 22.59 -2.01
C LYS A 62 19.18 23.59 -0.98
N THR A 63 20.40 23.42 -0.48
CA THR A 63 20.98 24.36 0.50
C THR A 63 21.25 25.74 -0.09
N LEU A 64 21.68 25.80 -1.35
CA LEU A 64 21.85 27.08 -2.05
C LEU A 64 20.50 27.76 -2.29
N ALA A 65 19.49 27.01 -2.76
CA ALA A 65 18.13 27.54 -2.95
C ALA A 65 17.54 28.08 -1.63
N MET A 66 17.64 27.32 -0.53
CA MET A 66 17.19 27.79 0.79
C MET A 66 17.95 29.05 1.25
N HIS A 67 19.26 29.13 0.98
CA HIS A 67 20.05 30.31 1.33
C HIS A 67 19.65 31.53 0.49
N GLU A 68 19.49 31.37 -0.82
CA GLU A 68 19.02 32.43 -1.73
C GLU A 68 17.62 32.93 -1.35
N GLU A 69 16.68 32.02 -1.07
CA GLU A 69 15.34 32.34 -0.58
C GLU A 69 15.37 33.04 0.79
N SER A 70 16.23 32.62 1.72
CA SER A 70 16.38 33.28 3.02
C SER A 70 16.98 34.68 2.92
N SER A 71 17.89 34.89 1.97
CA SER A 71 18.54 36.18 1.72
C SER A 71 17.59 37.18 1.07
N THR A 72 16.64 36.68 0.27
CA THR A 72 15.59 37.47 -0.36
C THR A 72 14.33 37.40 0.48
N ARG A 73 14.27 38.17 1.58
CA ARG A 73 12.99 38.43 2.27
C ARG A 73 12.08 39.24 1.35
N ARG A 74 11.42 38.58 0.40
CA ARG A 74 10.25 39.17 -0.26
C ARG A 74 9.19 39.32 0.81
N LYS A 75 8.64 40.54 0.97
CA LYS A 75 7.34 40.68 1.61
C LYS A 75 6.41 39.77 0.83
N VAL A 76 5.74 38.86 1.53
CA VAL A 76 4.66 38.07 0.93
C VAL A 76 3.66 39.09 0.40
N ASP A 77 3.39 39.09 -0.90
CA ASP A 77 2.29 39.89 -1.44
C ASP A 77 1.00 39.29 -0.86
N ASP A 78 0.16 40.15 -0.28
CA ASP A 78 -1.11 39.80 0.37
C ASP A 78 -2.20 39.38 -0.64
N GLU A 79 -1.83 38.71 -1.74
CA GLU A 79 -2.79 38.01 -2.58
C GLU A 79 -3.20 36.72 -1.85
N VAL A 80 -4.25 36.87 -1.07
CA VAL A 80 -4.98 35.79 -0.38
C VAL A 80 -5.26 34.68 -1.38
N GLN A 81 -4.45 33.63 -1.33
CA GLN A 81 -4.70 32.39 -2.06
C GLN A 81 -6.09 31.87 -1.64
N ASP A 82 -6.90 31.43 -2.61
CA ASP A 82 -8.35 31.13 -2.49
C ASP A 82 -8.64 29.86 -1.65
N GLY A 83 -8.21 29.91 -0.39
CA GLY A 83 -8.14 28.82 0.57
C GLY A 83 -7.69 29.27 1.97
N ALA A 84 -7.78 30.57 2.27
CA ALA A 84 -7.44 31.11 3.58
C ALA A 84 -8.34 30.53 4.67
N ILE A 85 -7.73 29.76 5.56
CA ILE A 85 -8.37 29.10 6.68
C ILE A 85 -8.07 29.94 7.93
N PRO A 86 -9.04 30.18 8.84
CA PRO A 86 -8.78 30.90 10.07
C PRO A 86 -7.63 30.28 10.89
N ALA A 87 -6.85 31.10 11.62
CA ALA A 87 -5.62 30.68 12.29
C ALA A 87 -5.77 29.43 13.20
N TYR A 88 -6.95 29.25 13.80
CA TYR A 88 -7.27 28.09 14.66
C TYR A 88 -7.60 26.78 13.91
N LEU A 89 -7.60 26.81 12.58
CA LEU A 89 -7.83 25.67 11.67
C LEU A 89 -6.59 25.39 10.78
N MET A 90 -5.49 26.13 10.92
CA MET A 90 -4.27 26.01 10.10
C MET A 90 -3.52 24.69 10.34
N ASP A 91 -3.41 24.24 11.60
CA ASP A 91 -2.64 23.06 12.00
C ASP A 91 -3.49 21.80 12.19
N ARG A 92 -4.81 21.92 12.01
CA ARG A 92 -5.70 20.77 11.94
C ARG A 92 -5.78 20.37 10.48
N GLU A 93 -5.28 19.19 10.12
CA GLU A 93 -5.64 18.58 8.83
C GLU A 93 -7.16 18.65 8.71
N ASN A 94 -7.64 19.49 7.78
CA ASN A 94 -9.04 19.81 7.68
C ASN A 94 -9.85 18.52 7.47
N THR A 95 -10.51 18.07 8.53
CA THR A 95 -11.76 17.31 8.41
C THR A 95 -12.86 18.29 7.98
N THR A 96 -12.69 18.91 6.82
CA THR A 96 -13.81 19.53 6.08
C THR A 96 -14.69 18.45 5.44
N ARG A 97 -14.81 17.29 6.09
CA ARG A 97 -15.70 16.22 5.68
C ARG A 97 -17.15 16.47 6.09
N ALA A 98 -17.46 17.22 7.13
CA ALA A 98 -18.86 17.25 7.62
C ALA A 98 -19.86 17.88 6.62
N LYS A 99 -19.48 18.95 5.91
CA LYS A 99 -20.32 19.56 4.83
C LYS A 99 -20.14 18.88 3.46
N VAL A 100 -18.97 18.31 3.17
CA VAL A 100 -18.75 17.53 1.95
C VAL A 100 -19.47 16.18 2.04
N LEU A 101 -19.60 15.57 3.22
CA LEU A 101 -20.32 14.32 3.48
C LEU A 101 -21.82 14.46 3.20
N SER A 102 -22.46 15.59 3.53
CA SER A 102 -23.89 15.79 3.29
C SER A 102 -24.23 16.03 1.81
N ASN A 103 -23.36 16.71 1.06
CA ASN A 103 -23.50 16.86 -0.41
C ASN A 103 -23.07 15.60 -1.18
N THR A 104 -22.02 14.89 -0.72
CA THR A 104 -21.66 13.57 -1.27
C THR A 104 -22.70 12.51 -0.94
N ILE A 105 -23.43 12.54 0.18
CA ILE A 105 -24.58 11.62 0.40
C ILE A 105 -25.67 11.86 -0.66
N LYS A 106 -25.93 13.12 -1.04
CA LYS A 106 -26.88 13.45 -2.12
C LYS A 106 -26.36 13.02 -3.50
N GLN A 107 -25.06 13.18 -3.78
CA GLN A 107 -24.41 12.66 -4.99
C GLN A 107 -24.38 11.12 -5.00
N LYS A 108 -24.04 10.44 -3.90
CA LYS A 108 -24.07 8.97 -3.74
C LYS A 108 -25.45 8.36 -3.91
N ARG A 109 -26.52 9.06 -3.52
CA ARG A 109 -27.90 8.62 -3.79
C ARG A 109 -28.23 8.70 -5.29
N LYS A 110 -27.67 9.67 -6.01
CA LYS A 110 -27.80 9.82 -7.48
C LYS A 110 -26.85 8.88 -8.26
N GLU A 111 -25.66 8.60 -7.72
CA GLU A 111 -24.65 7.68 -8.26
C GLU A 111 -24.90 6.21 -7.89
N LYS A 112 -25.95 5.90 -7.12
CA LYS A 112 -26.25 4.52 -6.68
C LYS A 112 -26.47 3.56 -7.86
N ALA A 113 -26.75 4.09 -9.05
CA ALA A 113 -26.86 3.36 -10.32
C ALA A 113 -25.60 3.44 -11.22
N GLY A 114 -24.54 4.13 -10.80
CA GLY A 114 -23.33 4.37 -11.58
C GLY A 114 -22.14 3.55 -11.08
N LYS A 115 -21.77 2.53 -11.85
CA LYS A 115 -20.45 1.84 -11.90
C LYS A 115 -19.56 1.98 -10.65
N TRP A 116 -19.85 1.18 -9.62
CA TRP A 116 -18.93 0.98 -8.49
C TRP A 116 -17.75 0.12 -8.93
N GLU A 117 -16.71 0.75 -9.47
CA GLU A 117 -15.49 0.06 -9.90
C GLU A 117 -14.49 -0.06 -8.76
N VAL A 118 -13.93 -1.26 -8.63
CA VAL A 118 -12.83 -1.55 -7.70
C VAL A 118 -11.55 -0.89 -8.24
N PRO A 119 -10.64 -0.34 -7.39
CA PRO A 119 -9.43 0.34 -7.86
C PRO A 119 -8.60 -0.46 -8.87
N ILE A 120 -8.60 -1.79 -8.76
CA ILE A 120 -8.04 -2.68 -9.77
C ILE A 120 -9.18 -3.54 -10.33
N PRO A 121 -9.79 -3.17 -11.48
CA PRO A 121 -10.92 -3.91 -12.04
C PRO A 121 -10.47 -5.16 -12.79
N LYS A 122 -9.35 -5.07 -13.53
CA LYS A 122 -8.80 -6.18 -14.33
C LYS A 122 -7.42 -6.55 -13.81
N VAL A 123 -7.29 -7.81 -13.40
CA VAL A 123 -6.02 -8.40 -12.97
C VAL A 123 -5.51 -9.32 -14.08
N ARG A 124 -4.18 -9.49 -14.15
CA ARG A 124 -3.58 -10.50 -15.01
C ARG A 124 -4.14 -11.88 -14.63
N PRO A 125 -4.66 -12.66 -15.59
CA PRO A 125 -5.06 -14.04 -15.32
C PRO A 125 -3.83 -14.85 -14.94
N VAL A 126 -3.91 -15.55 -13.82
CA VAL A 126 -2.84 -16.42 -13.32
C VAL A 126 -3.10 -17.84 -13.83
N ALA A 127 -2.09 -18.45 -14.42
CA ALA A 127 -2.18 -19.83 -14.90
C ALA A 127 -2.16 -20.82 -13.73
N GLU A 128 -2.78 -21.99 -13.91
CA GLU A 128 -2.93 -22.97 -12.83
C GLU A 128 -1.61 -23.60 -12.38
N ASP A 129 -0.64 -23.70 -13.29
CA ASP A 129 0.71 -24.18 -13.03
C ASP A 129 1.51 -23.25 -12.11
N GLU A 130 1.30 -21.94 -12.23
CA GLU A 130 1.90 -20.92 -11.37
C GLU A 130 1.34 -21.00 -9.94
N MET A 131 0.05 -21.33 -9.78
CA MET A 131 -0.59 -21.44 -8.46
C MET A 131 -0.39 -22.78 -7.78
N PHE A 132 -0.26 -23.87 -8.56
CA PHE A 132 -0.20 -25.22 -8.04
C PHE A 132 1.07 -25.94 -8.45
N LYS A 133 1.95 -26.17 -7.48
CA LYS A 133 3.07 -27.08 -7.65
C LYS A 133 2.61 -28.53 -7.51
N VAL A 134 2.88 -29.36 -8.52
CA VAL A 134 2.64 -30.81 -8.45
C VAL A 134 3.58 -31.43 -7.42
N LEU A 135 3.03 -32.15 -6.44
CA LEU A 135 3.82 -32.97 -5.52
C LEU A 135 3.85 -34.41 -6.01
N ARG A 136 5.06 -34.94 -6.21
CA ARG A 136 5.28 -36.33 -6.58
C ARG A 136 5.32 -37.19 -5.32
N THR A 137 4.19 -37.79 -5.01
CA THR A 137 4.13 -39.06 -4.27
C THR A 137 3.81 -40.17 -5.28
N ALA A 138 3.87 -41.46 -4.91
CA ALA A 138 3.66 -42.62 -5.79
C ALA A 138 2.51 -42.48 -6.84
N LYS A 139 1.47 -41.68 -6.55
CA LYS A 139 0.51 -41.14 -7.53
C LYS A 139 0.56 -39.59 -7.56
N GLN A 140 0.56 -38.97 -8.75
CA GLN A 140 0.73 -37.51 -8.97
C GLN A 140 -0.55 -36.66 -8.77
N TRP A 141 -1.35 -36.93 -7.74
CA TRP A 141 -2.66 -36.27 -7.55
C TRP A 141 -2.64 -35.07 -6.59
N LYS A 142 -1.56 -34.91 -5.80
CA LYS A 142 -1.42 -33.84 -4.80
C LYS A 142 -0.89 -32.54 -5.43
N ARG A 143 -1.45 -31.41 -4.99
CA ARG A 143 -1.12 -30.06 -5.46
C ARG A 143 -0.81 -29.16 -4.27
N MET A 144 0.38 -28.57 -4.24
CA MET A 144 0.77 -27.57 -3.24
C MET A 144 0.46 -26.18 -3.77
N VAL A 145 -0.20 -25.35 -2.96
CA VAL A 145 -0.41 -23.94 -3.25
C VAL A 145 0.89 -23.17 -3.04
N THR A 146 1.32 -22.44 -4.07
CA THR A 146 2.55 -21.62 -4.07
C THR A 146 2.28 -20.17 -3.66
N LYS A 147 1.04 -19.70 -3.80
CA LYS A 147 0.61 -18.34 -3.46
C LYS A 147 0.23 -18.22 -1.99
N CYS A 148 0.18 -16.98 -1.51
CA CYS A 148 -0.22 -16.66 -0.15
C CYS A 148 -1.69 -17.06 0.10
N THR A 149 -1.97 -17.57 1.29
CA THR A 149 -3.29 -18.07 1.66
C THR A 149 -3.75 -17.49 2.98
N PHE A 150 -5.03 -17.19 3.08
CA PHE A 150 -5.72 -16.98 4.32
C PHE A 150 -6.37 -18.29 4.76
N VAL A 151 -6.18 -18.62 6.04
CA VAL A 151 -6.75 -19.81 6.65
C VAL A 151 -7.38 -19.36 7.97
N GLY A 152 -8.67 -19.62 8.14
CA GLY A 152 -9.39 -19.22 9.35
C GLY A 152 -8.83 -19.87 10.63
N PRO A 153 -9.09 -19.26 11.80
CA PRO A 153 -8.51 -19.68 13.08
C PRO A 153 -8.89 -21.10 13.52
N GLY A 154 -10.00 -21.66 13.00
CA GLY A 154 -10.45 -23.03 13.28
C GLY A 154 -9.93 -24.10 12.32
N PHE A 155 -8.87 -23.85 11.56
CA PHE A 155 -8.42 -24.79 10.53
C PHE A 155 -7.59 -25.96 11.09
N THR A 156 -8.17 -27.16 10.99
CA THR A 156 -7.47 -28.42 11.19
C THR A 156 -7.04 -29.01 9.85
N ARG A 157 -5.82 -29.56 9.79
CA ARG A 157 -5.34 -30.24 8.58
C ARG A 157 -6.09 -31.57 8.42
N LYS A 158 -6.46 -31.89 7.18
CA LYS A 158 -7.02 -33.21 6.85
C LYS A 158 -5.89 -34.26 6.91
N PRO A 159 -6.20 -35.53 7.18
CA PRO A 159 -5.20 -36.60 7.12
C PRO A 159 -4.50 -36.63 5.75
N PRO A 160 -3.19 -36.91 5.67
CA PRO A 160 -2.40 -36.81 4.44
C PRO A 160 -2.92 -37.66 3.27
N LYS A 161 -3.70 -38.71 3.54
CA LYS A 161 -4.32 -39.57 2.53
C LYS A 161 -5.48 -38.89 1.78
N TYR A 162 -6.17 -37.92 2.39
CA TYR A 162 -7.35 -37.25 1.82
C TYR A 162 -7.08 -35.79 1.43
N GLU A 163 -5.91 -35.24 1.78
CA GLU A 163 -5.52 -33.87 1.41
C GLU A 163 -4.96 -33.83 -0.01
N ARG A 164 -5.77 -33.29 -0.95
CA ARG A 164 -5.35 -33.05 -2.34
C ARG A 164 -4.65 -31.70 -2.51
N PHE A 165 -5.21 -30.64 -1.94
CA PHE A 165 -4.66 -29.28 -1.98
C PHE A 165 -3.97 -28.96 -0.67
N ILE A 166 -2.65 -28.83 -0.71
CA ILE A 166 -1.82 -28.55 0.45
C ILE A 166 -1.55 -27.05 0.52
N ARG A 167 -1.94 -26.43 1.64
CA ARG A 167 -1.61 -25.04 1.97
C ARG A 167 -0.47 -25.01 2.99
N PRO A 168 0.77 -24.70 2.60
CA PRO A 168 1.90 -24.73 3.52
C PRO A 168 1.75 -23.64 4.61
N SER A 169 2.20 -23.93 5.84
CA SER A 169 2.01 -23.01 6.97
C SER A 169 2.77 -21.69 6.80
N GLY A 170 3.94 -21.71 6.14
CA GLY A 170 4.74 -20.50 5.89
C GLY A 170 4.10 -19.50 4.91
N LEU A 171 3.08 -19.90 4.15
CA LEU A 171 2.33 -19.02 3.26
C LEU A 171 0.95 -18.62 3.84
N ARG A 172 0.70 -18.90 5.11
CA ARG A 172 -0.57 -18.56 5.78
C ARG A 172 -0.45 -17.21 6.46
N PHE A 173 -1.26 -16.26 6.02
CA PHE A 173 -1.36 -14.94 6.64
C PHE A 173 -2.66 -14.83 7.41
N THR A 174 -2.60 -14.24 8.59
CA THR A 174 -3.76 -13.89 9.42
C THR A 174 -4.03 -12.39 9.44
N LYS A 175 -3.00 -11.58 9.16
CA LYS A 175 -3.04 -10.12 9.21
C LYS A 175 -2.72 -9.48 7.85
N ALA A 176 -3.20 -8.27 7.64
CA ALA A 176 -2.97 -7.47 6.45
C ALA A 176 -2.67 -6.01 6.79
N HIS A 177 -1.79 -5.38 6.01
CA HIS A 177 -1.50 -3.96 6.10
C HIS A 177 -2.49 -3.13 5.27
N VAL A 178 -3.53 -2.65 5.93
CA VAL A 178 -4.63 -1.93 5.32
C VAL A 178 -4.34 -0.44 5.29
N THR A 179 -4.52 0.19 4.12
CA THR A 179 -4.29 1.62 3.92
C THR A 179 -5.62 2.33 3.66
N HIS A 180 -5.90 3.36 4.44
CA HIS A 180 -7.09 4.18 4.24
C HIS A 180 -6.73 5.37 3.33
N PRO A 181 -7.27 5.48 2.09
CA PRO A 181 -6.86 6.51 1.13
C PRO A 181 -7.09 7.93 1.67
N GLU A 182 -8.09 8.06 2.52
CA GLU A 182 -8.56 9.33 3.09
C GLU A 182 -7.79 9.76 4.34
N LEU A 183 -7.15 8.85 5.07
CA LEU A 183 -6.32 9.19 6.25
C LEU A 183 -4.82 9.08 5.95
N LYS A 184 -4.45 8.43 4.83
CA LYS A 184 -3.06 8.13 4.45
C LYS A 184 -2.25 7.36 5.51
N CYS A 185 -2.92 6.84 6.54
CA CYS A 185 -2.36 5.96 7.56
C CYS A 185 -2.50 4.48 7.15
N THR A 186 -1.60 3.65 7.69
CA THR A 186 -1.58 2.21 7.47
C THR A 186 -1.79 1.46 8.78
N PHE A 187 -2.69 0.49 8.78
CA PHE A 187 -3.07 -0.31 9.96
C PHE A 187 -2.75 -1.79 9.73
N ASN A 188 -2.34 -2.50 10.78
CA ASN A 188 -2.10 -3.94 10.72
C ASN A 188 -3.32 -4.68 11.27
N LEU A 189 -4.28 -4.97 10.40
CA LEU A 189 -5.60 -5.49 10.79
C LEU A 189 -5.71 -6.99 10.53
N ASP A 190 -6.47 -7.69 11.36
CA ASP A 190 -6.77 -9.10 11.17
C ASP A 190 -7.69 -9.32 9.96
N ILE A 191 -7.38 -10.35 9.19
CA ILE A 191 -8.21 -10.83 8.08
C ILE A 191 -9.29 -11.74 8.67
N ILE A 192 -10.54 -11.45 8.32
CA ILE A 192 -11.70 -12.26 8.68
C ILE A 192 -11.92 -13.36 7.63
N GLY A 193 -11.80 -13.00 6.35
CA GLY A 193 -12.06 -13.93 5.26
C GLY A 193 -11.70 -13.39 3.88
N VAL A 194 -11.66 -14.30 2.91
CA VAL A 194 -11.51 -13.98 1.48
C VAL A 194 -12.89 -14.06 0.84
N LYS A 195 -13.33 -13.01 0.15
CA LYS A 195 -14.67 -12.97 -0.48
C LYS A 195 -14.65 -13.24 -1.96
N LYS A 196 -13.69 -12.67 -2.69
CA LYS A 196 -13.64 -12.82 -4.15
C LYS A 196 -12.21 -12.80 -4.64
N ASN A 197 -11.81 -13.88 -5.31
CA ASN A 197 -10.58 -13.92 -6.09
C ASN A 197 -10.93 -13.69 -7.59
N PRO A 198 -10.25 -12.78 -8.30
CA PRO A 198 -10.48 -12.52 -9.72
C PRO A 198 -10.21 -13.73 -10.64
N ASN A 199 -9.35 -14.66 -10.24
CA ASN A 199 -8.98 -15.83 -11.03
C ASN A 199 -10.01 -16.98 -10.96
N GLY A 200 -11.00 -16.88 -10.07
CA GLY A 200 -12.09 -17.87 -9.97
C GLY A 200 -12.52 -18.20 -8.54
N PRO A 201 -13.73 -18.77 -8.37
CA PRO A 201 -14.31 -19.06 -7.05
C PRO A 201 -13.58 -20.17 -6.29
N MET A 202 -12.94 -21.12 -6.99
CA MET A 202 -12.13 -22.17 -6.37
C MET A 202 -11.03 -21.59 -5.47
N TYR A 203 -10.39 -20.50 -5.91
CA TYR A 203 -9.32 -19.84 -5.16
C TYR A 203 -9.86 -19.06 -3.97
N THR A 204 -11.08 -18.53 -4.06
CA THR A 204 -11.79 -17.96 -2.91
C THR A 204 -12.01 -19.00 -1.83
N SER A 205 -12.51 -20.20 -2.17
CA SER A 205 -12.74 -21.28 -1.21
C SER A 205 -11.44 -21.83 -0.60
N LEU A 206 -10.34 -21.85 -1.37
CA LEU A 206 -9.02 -22.21 -0.85
C LEU A 206 -8.38 -21.10 -0.01
N GLY A 207 -8.91 -19.87 -0.06
CA GLY A 207 -8.37 -18.70 0.62
C GLY A 207 -7.12 -18.13 -0.04
N VAL A 208 -6.91 -18.35 -1.34
CA VAL A 208 -5.72 -17.83 -2.05
C VAL A 208 -5.85 -16.32 -2.25
N MET A 209 -4.82 -15.60 -1.81
CA MET A 209 -4.69 -14.16 -1.94
C MET A 209 -3.70 -13.84 -3.06
N THR A 210 -4.20 -13.25 -4.12
CA THR A 210 -3.43 -12.72 -5.24
C THR A 210 -3.73 -11.23 -5.37
N LYS A 211 -3.01 -10.54 -6.25
CA LYS A 211 -3.37 -9.18 -6.63
C LYS A 211 -4.85 -9.10 -7.05
N GLY A 212 -5.52 -8.08 -6.55
CA GLY A 212 -6.93 -7.80 -6.78
C GLY A 212 -7.92 -8.70 -6.04
N THR A 213 -7.47 -9.64 -5.20
CA THR A 213 -8.37 -10.39 -4.30
C THR A 213 -9.05 -9.43 -3.32
N ILE A 214 -10.35 -9.60 -3.14
CA ILE A 214 -11.17 -8.87 -2.17
C ILE A 214 -11.21 -9.67 -0.87
N ILE A 215 -10.72 -9.05 0.20
CA ILE A 215 -10.68 -9.60 1.55
C ILE A 215 -11.58 -8.79 2.48
N GLU A 216 -12.07 -9.44 3.51
CA GLU A 216 -12.77 -8.83 4.63
C GLU A 216 -11.79 -8.68 5.79
N VAL A 217 -11.61 -7.45 6.27
CA VAL A 217 -10.68 -7.09 7.34
C VAL A 217 -11.44 -6.56 8.54
N ASN A 218 -10.96 -6.90 9.73
CA ASN A 218 -11.51 -6.39 10.97
C ASN A 218 -11.12 -4.92 11.15
N VAL A 219 -12.09 -4.04 11.31
CA VAL A 219 -11.89 -2.58 11.50
C VAL A 219 -12.30 -2.10 12.88
N SER A 220 -12.46 -3.00 13.86
CA SER A 220 -12.82 -2.65 15.24
C SER A 220 -11.83 -1.65 15.85
N GLU A 221 -10.54 -1.76 15.55
CA GLU A 221 -9.50 -0.84 16.03
C GLU A 221 -9.63 0.59 15.48
N LEU A 222 -10.32 0.77 14.34
CA LEU A 222 -10.55 2.09 13.75
C LEU A 222 -11.71 2.85 14.39
N GLY A 223 -12.53 2.19 15.22
CA GLY A 223 -13.66 2.81 15.90
C GLY A 223 -14.69 3.43 14.94
N LEU A 224 -14.85 2.87 13.73
CA LEU A 224 -15.79 3.41 12.75
C LEU A 224 -17.24 3.12 13.18
N VAL A 225 -18.03 4.20 13.31
CA VAL A 225 -19.45 4.12 13.69
C VAL A 225 -20.31 4.62 12.53
N THR A 226 -21.39 3.92 12.25
CA THR A 226 -22.40 4.39 11.28
C THR A 226 -23.20 5.55 11.86
N PRO A 227 -23.84 6.41 11.05
CA PRO A 227 -24.73 7.46 11.56
C PRO A 227 -25.86 6.94 12.47
N ALA A 228 -26.18 5.64 12.38
CA ALA A 228 -27.14 4.94 13.21
C ALA A 228 -26.56 4.42 14.55
N GLY A 229 -25.32 4.78 14.90
CA GLY A 229 -24.67 4.38 16.16
C GLY A 229 -24.15 2.94 16.19
N LYS A 230 -24.34 2.14 15.13
CA LYS A 230 -23.80 0.78 15.04
C LYS A 230 -22.30 0.81 14.73
N VAL A 231 -21.52 0.08 15.52
CA VAL A 231 -20.09 -0.11 15.34
C VAL A 231 -19.82 -1.02 14.13
N VAL A 232 -18.96 -0.58 13.22
CA VAL A 232 -18.52 -1.36 12.07
C VAL A 232 -17.31 -2.18 12.49
N TRP A 233 -17.41 -3.51 12.36
CA TRP A 233 -16.32 -4.43 12.68
C TRP A 233 -15.69 -5.06 11.43
N GLY A 234 -16.35 -5.04 10.28
CA GLY A 234 -15.84 -5.61 9.02
C GLY A 234 -15.91 -4.62 7.85
N LYS A 235 -14.84 -4.53 7.07
CA LYS A 235 -14.84 -3.84 5.77
C LYS A 235 -14.16 -4.66 4.68
N TYR A 236 -14.57 -4.41 3.45
CA TYR A 236 -13.89 -4.96 2.28
C TYR A 236 -12.67 -4.14 1.90
N ALA A 237 -11.59 -4.82 1.59
CA ALA A 237 -10.35 -4.25 1.12
C ALA A 237 -9.84 -5.07 -0.07
N GLN A 238 -9.19 -4.41 -1.03
CA GLN A 238 -8.61 -5.07 -2.19
C GLN A 238 -7.10 -5.17 -2.05
N VAL A 239 -6.53 -6.35 -2.24
CA VAL A 239 -5.07 -6.57 -2.28
C VAL A 239 -4.48 -5.90 -3.53
N THR A 240 -3.52 -4.99 -3.38
CA THR A 240 -2.92 -4.29 -4.54
C THR A 240 -1.55 -4.82 -4.97
N ASN A 241 -0.86 -5.54 -4.09
CA ASN A 241 0.48 -6.11 -4.32
C ASN A 241 0.42 -7.58 -4.76
N ASN A 242 1.59 -8.16 -5.04
CA ASN A 242 1.79 -9.60 -5.28
C ASN A 242 2.46 -10.22 -4.04
N PRO A 243 1.70 -10.78 -3.10
CA PRO A 243 2.23 -11.16 -1.78
C PRO A 243 3.30 -12.26 -1.83
N GLU A 244 3.39 -13.01 -2.92
CA GLU A 244 4.39 -14.06 -3.15
C GLU A 244 5.82 -13.54 -3.38
N ASN A 245 5.98 -12.33 -3.91
CA ASN A 245 7.30 -11.76 -4.24
C ASN A 245 7.84 -10.86 -3.12
N ASP A 246 6.92 -10.24 -2.38
CA ASP A 246 7.20 -9.16 -1.45
C ASP A 246 7.24 -9.68 0.00
N GLY A 247 7.78 -10.90 0.23
CA GLY A 247 7.78 -11.61 1.53
C GLY A 247 7.73 -10.65 2.72
N VAL A 248 6.69 -10.78 3.56
CA VAL A 248 6.31 -9.80 4.60
C VAL A 248 7.32 -9.82 5.74
N ASP A 249 8.53 -9.32 5.48
CA ASP A 249 9.52 -8.92 6.46
C ASP A 249 9.40 -7.40 6.62
N GLU A 250 8.64 -6.99 7.65
CA GLU A 250 8.59 -5.66 8.31
C GLU A 250 8.55 -4.37 7.45
N GLY A 251 8.32 -4.45 6.14
CA GLY A 251 8.43 -3.26 5.28
C GLY A 251 7.68 -3.30 3.95
N GLN A 252 7.09 -4.44 3.54
CA GLN A 252 6.33 -4.51 2.30
C GLN A 252 4.89 -4.93 2.57
N LYS A 253 4.04 -3.92 2.44
CA LYS A 253 2.63 -3.91 2.79
C LYS A 253 1.88 -4.85 1.84
N LEU A 254 1.05 -5.73 2.39
CA LEU A 254 -0.15 -6.20 1.69
C LEU A 254 -1.10 -5.00 1.51
N THR A 255 -0.70 -4.03 0.69
CA THR A 255 -1.31 -2.71 0.63
C THR A 255 -2.72 -2.92 0.14
N THR A 256 -3.68 -2.84 1.04
CA THR A 256 -5.07 -2.93 0.65
C THR A 256 -5.67 -1.54 0.73
N LEU A 257 -6.26 -1.08 -0.38
CA LEU A 257 -7.02 0.15 -0.36
C LEU A 257 -8.39 -0.21 0.20
N VAL A 258 -8.74 0.38 1.35
CA VAL A 258 -10.11 0.36 1.84
C VAL A 258 -10.90 1.24 0.89
N GLY A 259 -11.72 0.63 0.02
CA GLY A 259 -12.70 1.41 -0.72
C GLY A 259 -13.64 2.03 0.31
N SER A 260 -13.60 3.36 0.45
CA SER A 260 -14.36 4.07 1.48
C SER A 260 -15.89 4.01 1.26
N HIS A 261 -16.37 3.29 0.24
CA HIS A 261 -17.74 3.37 -0.27
C HIS A 261 -18.44 2.02 -0.56
N TRP A 262 -17.86 0.87 -0.18
CA TRP A 262 -18.52 -0.44 -0.33
C TRP A 262 -19.62 -0.63 0.73
N GLN A 263 -20.75 0.06 0.58
CA GLN A 263 -21.98 -0.22 1.34
C GLN A 263 -22.83 -1.25 0.59
N LEU A 264 -22.50 -2.52 0.78
CA LEU A 264 -23.48 -3.60 0.75
C LEU A 264 -23.86 -3.90 2.21
N PRO A 265 -25.10 -4.35 2.50
CA PRO A 265 -25.63 -4.41 3.86
C PRO A 265 -24.71 -5.26 4.75
N THR A 266 -24.14 -4.61 5.77
CA THR A 266 -23.38 -5.26 6.83
C THR A 266 -24.30 -6.22 7.56
N ILE A 267 -23.85 -7.46 7.75
CA ILE A 267 -24.52 -8.44 8.61
C ILE A 267 -24.46 -7.86 10.04
N ALA A 268 -25.57 -7.27 10.47
CA ALA A 268 -25.78 -6.87 11.85
C ALA A 268 -26.21 -8.10 12.64
N ILE A 269 -25.67 -8.26 13.85
CA ILE A 269 -25.98 -9.35 14.77
C ILE A 269 -27.48 -9.32 15.06
N GLY A 270 -28.19 -10.33 14.55
CA GLY A 270 -29.54 -10.72 14.93
C GLY A 270 -29.55 -12.24 15.05
N ASN A 271 -30.20 -12.74 16.10
CA ASN A 271 -30.24 -14.15 16.53
C ASN A 271 -30.29 -15.19 15.40
N PRO A 272 -29.67 -16.38 15.60
CA PRO A 272 -29.79 -17.48 14.65
C PRO A 272 -31.14 -18.17 14.88
N MET A 273 -32.15 -17.80 14.09
CA MET A 273 -33.29 -18.68 13.85
C MET A 273 -33.58 -18.76 12.36
N ALA A 274 -33.36 -19.97 11.85
CA ALA A 274 -34.05 -20.65 10.75
C ALA A 274 -34.25 -19.88 9.43
N THR A 275 -33.63 -20.34 8.35
CA THR A 275 -34.25 -21.29 7.40
C THR A 275 -33.39 -21.43 6.13
N ASN A 276 -33.26 -22.68 5.69
CA ASN A 276 -32.69 -23.07 4.41
C ASN A 276 -33.52 -22.50 3.25
N LEU A 277 -32.87 -21.89 2.25
CA LEU A 277 -33.37 -21.89 0.86
C LEU A 277 -32.19 -21.90 -0.14
N PRO A 278 -32.37 -22.50 -1.33
CA PRO A 278 -31.30 -23.14 -2.09
C PRO A 278 -30.61 -22.23 -3.11
N TYR A 279 -29.50 -22.76 -3.65
CA TYR A 279 -28.86 -22.31 -4.90
C TYR A 279 -29.88 -22.08 -6.02
N GLY A 280 -29.80 -20.95 -6.73
CA GLY A 280 -30.46 -20.84 -8.04
C GLY A 280 -30.67 -19.42 -8.56
N ILE A 281 -30.00 -19.14 -9.68
CA ILE A 281 -30.57 -18.51 -10.88
C ILE A 281 -30.94 -17.02 -10.76
N TRP A 282 -30.06 -16.21 -11.35
CA TRP A 282 -30.38 -14.89 -11.86
C TRP A 282 -31.20 -15.08 -13.14
N ASP A 283 -32.50 -14.78 -13.12
CA ASP A 283 -33.26 -14.50 -14.34
C ASP A 283 -34.42 -13.53 -14.07
N SER A 284 -34.60 -12.65 -15.05
CA SER A 284 -35.40 -11.41 -15.17
C SER A 284 -36.94 -11.55 -15.09
N PRO A 285 -37.78 -10.48 -15.05
CA PRO A 285 -38.14 -9.70 -16.25
C PRO A 285 -38.50 -8.20 -16.02
N PHE A 286 -38.25 -7.33 -17.00
CA PHE A 286 -39.21 -6.34 -17.55
C PHE A 286 -38.50 -5.48 -18.61
N GLN A 287 -38.89 -5.74 -19.86
CA GLN A 287 -38.44 -5.06 -21.07
C GLN A 287 -39.25 -3.76 -21.34
N LEU A 288 -38.78 -3.03 -22.36
CA LEU A 288 -39.41 -1.97 -23.18
C LEU A 288 -39.03 -0.54 -22.75
N LEU A 289 -38.56 0.39 -23.59
CA LEU A 289 -38.51 0.49 -25.05
C LEU A 289 -37.40 1.50 -25.49
N CYS A 290 -36.92 1.34 -26.74
CA CYS A 290 -36.12 2.18 -27.67
C CYS A 290 -35.75 3.64 -27.31
N ILE A 291 -34.62 4.21 -27.78
CA ILE A 291 -34.40 4.66 -29.18
C ILE A 291 -32.90 4.67 -29.58
N LEU A 292 -32.66 4.19 -30.81
CA LEU A 292 -31.46 4.32 -31.65
C LEU A 292 -31.03 5.77 -31.90
N TYR A 293 -29.72 6.03 -31.98
CA TYR A 293 -29.13 6.80 -33.09
C TYR A 293 -27.72 6.29 -33.39
N ILE A 294 -27.50 5.90 -34.65
CA ILE A 294 -26.20 5.59 -35.25
C ILE A 294 -25.80 6.79 -36.13
N CYS A 295 -24.48 6.97 -36.28
CA CYS A 295 -23.75 7.55 -37.43
C CYS A 295 -23.20 8.99 -37.31
N PRO A 296 -22.17 9.39 -38.10
CA PRO A 296 -20.74 9.25 -37.77
C PRO A 296 -19.94 10.54 -38.13
N LEU A 297 -18.61 10.44 -38.21
CA LEU A 297 -17.60 11.31 -38.91
C LEU A 297 -16.53 11.84 -37.93
N ARG A 298 -15.28 11.35 -37.95
CA ARG A 298 -14.20 11.48 -38.95
C ARG A 298 -13.58 12.89 -38.94
N LYS A 299 -12.33 12.93 -38.45
CA LYS A 299 -11.21 13.87 -38.68
C LYS A 299 -11.53 15.36 -38.85
N ILE A 300 -10.97 16.17 -37.95
CA ILE A 300 -9.91 17.14 -38.28
C ILE A 300 -8.77 16.90 -37.29
#